data_AF-A0A0F8ZN37-F1
#
_entry.id   AF-A0A0F8ZN37-F1
#
_cell.length_a   1.000
_cell.length_b   1.000
_cell.length_c   1.000
_cell.angle_alpha   90.00
_cell.angle_beta   90.00
_cell.angle_gamma   90.00
#
_symmetry.space_group_name_H-M   'P 1'
#
loop_
_entity.id
_entity.type
_entity.pdbx_description
1 polymer ?
#
loop_
_entity_poly.entity_id
_entity_poly.type
_entity_poly.pdbx_seq_one_letter_code
_entity_poly.pdbx_strand_id
1 'polypeptide(L)' 'WQLLCERTGAKLRVVPIDDDGDVILDAYHELLGPRTKLVAVTALANVLAMLHWKKW' A
#
# COMPACT_ATOMS: atom_id res chain seq x y z
N TRP A 1 -8.08 1.41 9.04
CA TRP A 1 -7.55 2.73 8.62
C TRP A 1 -8.64 3.77 8.38
N GLN A 2 -9.69 3.45 7.61
CA GLN A 2 -10.82 4.38 7.36
C GLN A 2 -11.43 4.93 8.65
N LEU A 3 -11.84 4.06 9.59
CA LEU A 3 -12.38 4.49 10.88
C LEU A 3 -11.40 5.34 11.73
N LEU A 4 -10.10 5.06 11.65
CA LEU A 4 -9.10 5.88 12.34
C LEU A 4 -9.03 7.28 11.72
N CYS A 5 -9.06 7.36 10.38
CA CYS A 5 -9.07 8.62 9.65
C CYS A 5 -10.34 9.43 9.93
N GLU A 6 -11.51 8.79 9.98
CA GLU A 6 -12.77 9.43 10.38
C GLU A 6 -12.70 10.02 11.79
N ARG A 7 -12.14 9.28 12.76
CA ARG A 7 -12.04 9.72 14.15
C ARG A 7 -11.01 10.83 14.38
N THR A 8 -9.95 10.88 13.58
CA THR A 8 -8.79 11.77 13.81
C THR A 8 -8.68 12.91 12.81
N GLY A 9 -9.45 12.88 11.72
CA GLY A 9 -9.27 13.78 10.58
C GLY A 9 -8.02 13.49 9.73
N ALA A 10 -7.32 12.39 10.00
CA ALA A 10 -6.19 11.98 9.16
C ALA A 10 -6.64 11.66 7.73
N LYS A 11 -5.76 11.89 6.76
CA LYS A 11 -6.04 11.57 5.35
C LYS A 11 -5.44 10.21 4.99
N LEU A 12 -6.28 9.26 4.62
CA LEU A 12 -5.84 7.97 4.10
C LEU A 12 -5.33 8.13 2.66
N ARG A 13 -4.12 7.64 2.39
CA ARG A 13 -3.51 7.58 1.06
C ARG A 13 -3.12 6.12 0.80
N VAL A 14 -3.59 5.56 -0.31
CA VAL A 14 -3.33 4.17 -0.70
C VAL A 14 -2.22 4.15 -1.74
N VAL A 15 -1.22 3.32 -1.51
CA VAL A 15 -0.12 3.12 -2.45
C VAL A 15 -0.62 2.23 -3.58
N PRO A 16 -0.44 2.62 -4.86
CA PRO A 16 -0.87 1.78 -5.97
C PRO A 16 0.05 0.56 -6.12
N ILE A 17 -0.52 -0.49 -6.69
CA ILE A 17 0.17 -1.71 -7.10
C ILE A 17 0.08 -1.85 -8.62
N ASP A 18 1.02 -2.54 -9.23
CA ASP A 18 0.98 -2.90 -10.65
C ASP A 18 0.12 -4.17 -10.89
N ASP A 19 0.07 -4.60 -12.15
CA ASP A 19 -0.71 -5.76 -12.59
C ASP A 19 -0.15 -7.09 -12.06
N ASP A 20 1.14 -7.13 -11.70
CA ASP A 20 1.79 -8.28 -11.05
C ASP A 20 1.52 -8.30 -9.53
N GLY A 21 0.92 -7.22 -9.01
CA GLY A 21 0.57 -7.04 -7.61
C GLY A 21 1.71 -6.48 -6.76
N ASP A 22 2.79 -6.03 -7.39
CA ASP A 22 3.91 -5.40 -6.72
C ASP A 22 3.63 -3.93 -6.42
N VAL A 23 4.23 -3.42 -5.34
CA VAL A 23 4.09 -2.02 -4.95
C VAL A 23 4.88 -1.15 -5.91
N ILE A 24 4.22 -0.14 -6.50
CA ILE A 24 4.88 0.85 -7.34
C ILE A 24 5.66 1.81 -6.44
N LEU A 25 6.97 1.56 -6.29
CA LEU A 25 7.83 2.28 -5.34
C LEU A 25 7.95 3.77 -5.63
N ASP A 26 7.98 4.18 -6.89
CA ASP A 26 8.04 5.60 -7.26
C ASP A 26 6.79 6.36 -6.77
N ALA A 27 5.61 5.79 -7.01
CA ALA A 27 4.35 6.34 -6.51
C ALA A 27 4.27 6.32 -4.97
N TYR A 28 4.84 5.30 -4.32
CA TYR A 28 4.97 5.27 -2.87
C TYR A 28 5.80 6.45 -2.36
N HIS A 29 6.96 6.71 -2.98
CA HIS A 29 7.84 7.82 -2.59
C HIS A 29 7.15 9.18 -2.70
N GLU A 30 6.36 9.39 -3.76
CA GLU A 30 5.59 10.63 -3.95
C GLU A 30 4.48 10.83 -2.91
N LEU A 31 3.97 9.76 -2.30
CA LEU A 31 2.99 9.83 -1.23
C LEU A 31 3.61 10.21 0.13
N LEU A 32 4.93 10.09 0.28
CA LEU A 32 5.63 10.45 1.50
C LEU A 32 5.97 11.95 1.53
N GLY A 33 5.69 12.58 2.67
CA GLY A 33 6.04 13.98 2.87
C GLY A 33 5.97 14.40 4.33
N PRO A 34 6.18 15.69 4.64
CA PRO A 34 6.27 16.18 6.02
C PRO A 34 4.96 16.01 6.83
N ARG A 35 3.84 15.77 6.15
CA ARG A 35 2.52 15.48 6.75
C ARG A 35 2.26 13.99 6.97
N THR A 36 3.09 13.10 6.44
CA THR A 36 2.96 11.65 6.65
C THR A 36 3.42 11.33 8.07
N LYS A 37 2.49 10.80 8.89
CA LYS A 37 2.76 10.48 10.31
C LYS A 37 2.83 9.00 10.60
N LEU A 38 2.27 8.17 9.72
CA LEU A 38 2.22 6.72 9.87
C LEU A 38 2.25 6.08 8.47
N VAL A 39 3.06 5.05 8.34
CA VAL A 39 3.03 4.13 7.20
C VAL A 39 2.76 2.74 7.75
N ALA A 40 1.80 2.04 7.17
CA ALA A 40 1.45 0.68 7.53
C ALA A 40 1.48 -0.19 6.26
N VAL A 41 2.29 -1.25 6.30
CA VAL A 41 2.46 -2.20 5.20
C VAL A 41 2.23 -3.62 5.71
N THR A 42 1.69 -4.49 4.86
CA THR A 42 1.50 -5.89 5.18
C THR A 42 2.75 -6.67 4.77
N ALA A 43 3.38 -7.39 5.70
CA ALA A 43 4.58 -8.17 5.41
C ALA A 43 4.31 -9.39 4.49
N LEU A 44 3.12 -9.96 4.57
CA LEU A 44 2.64 -11.05 3.70
C LEU A 44 1.19 -10.77 3.30
N ALA A 45 0.95 -10.52 2.02
CA ALA A 45 -0.39 -10.27 1.54
C ALA A 45 -1.17 -11.59 1.39
N ASN A 46 -2.13 -11.83 2.28
CA ASN A 46 -2.96 -13.05 2.26
C ASN A 46 -3.96 -13.10 1.09
N VAL A 47 -4.15 -11.97 0.38
CA VAL A 47 -5.02 -11.85 -0.80
C VAL A 47 -4.21 -12.04 -2.09
N LEU A 48 -2.98 -11.53 -2.12
CA LEU A 48 -2.04 -11.72 -3.22
C LEU A 48 -1.15 -12.92 -2.89
N ALA A 49 -1.74 -14.11 -2.82
CA ALA A 49 -0.95 -15.30 -3.12
C ALA A 49 -0.55 -15.17 -4.59
N MET A 50 0.65 -14.63 -4.85
CA MET A 50 1.26 -14.61 -6.17
C MET A 50 1.34 -16.05 -6.68
N LEU A 51 0.32 -16.49 -7.40
CA LEU A 51 0.41 -17.59 -8.35
C LEU A 51 1.25 -17.12 -9.54
N HIS A 52 2.48 -16.69 -9.29
CA HIS A 52 3.51 -16.59 -10.32
C HIS A 52 4.09 -18.00 -10.51
N TRP A 53 3.24 -18.94 -10.95
CA TRP A 53 3.72 -20.19 -11.51
C TRP A 53 4.32 -19.83 -12.87
N LYS A 54 5.64 -19.60 -12.90
CA LYS A 54 6.39 -19.57 -14.15
C LYS A 54 6.04 -20.82 -14.93
N LYS A 55 5.33 -20.62 -16.04
CA LYS A 55 5.11 -21.62 -17.09
C LYS A 55 6.45 -22.27 -17.43
N TRP A 56 6.60 -23.53 -17.04
CA TRP A 56 7.29 -24.53 -17.83
C TRP A 56 6.22 -25.28 -18.62
#